data_AF-A0A316WFP4-F1
#
_entry.id   AF-A0A316WFP4-F1
#
_cell.length_a   1.000
_cell.length_b   1.000
_cell.length_c   1.000
_cell.angle_alpha   90.00
_cell.angle_beta   90.00
_cell.angle_gamma   90.00
#
_symmetry.space_group_name_H-M   'P 1'
#
loop_
_entity.id
_entity.type
_entity.pdbx_description
1 polymer ?
#
loop_
_entity_poly.entity_id
_entity_poly.type
_entity_poly.pdbx_seq_one_letter_code
_entity_poly.pdbx_strand_id
1 'polypeptide(L)'
;MENKETEINELLAMLSKELPHHYEITDFWDGDLTAVGIRVGNNLIYISTFDYNKTHRYNVVIEDYYDIGKIIEEDQECTYNELKEIIKKLKE
;
A
#
# COMPACT_ATOMS: atom_id res chain seq x y z
N MET A 1 9.24 1.72 9.63
CA MET A 1 10.41 1.72 8.73
C MET A 1 11.14 3.03 8.95
N GLU A 2 12.41 2.98 9.34
CA GLU A 2 13.16 4.19 9.75
C GLU A 2 13.37 5.21 8.62
N ASN A 3 13.25 4.78 7.35
CA ASN A 3 13.45 5.61 6.17
C ASN A 3 12.17 6.23 5.59
N LYS A 4 10.97 5.85 6.04
CA LYS A 4 9.72 6.39 5.48
C LYS A 4 9.19 7.57 6.28
N GLU A 5 8.37 8.40 5.65
CA GLU A 5 7.67 9.49 6.33
C GLU A 5 6.68 8.96 7.38
N THR A 6 6.26 9.86 8.27
CA THR A 6 5.41 9.54 9.43
C THR A 6 4.10 8.88 8.98
N GLU A 7 3.49 9.37 7.91
CA GLU A 7 2.21 8.93 7.38
C GLU A 7 2.26 7.46 6.91
N ILE A 8 3.34 7.05 6.24
CA ILE A 8 3.56 5.65 5.87
C ILE A 8 3.79 4.79 7.11
N ASN A 9 4.57 5.28 8.08
CA ASN A 9 4.81 4.54 9.31
C ASN A 9 3.54 4.36 10.15
N GLU A 10 2.68 5.38 10.21
CA GLU A 10 1.37 5.31 10.86
C GLU A 10 0.43 4.35 10.12
N LEU A 11 0.38 4.42 8.79
CA LEU A 11 -0.37 3.48 7.96
C LEU A 11 0.03 2.03 8.26
N LEU A 12 1.34 1.73 8.22
CA LEU A 12 1.86 0.40 8.49
C LEU A 12 1.56 -0.06 9.92
N ALA A 13 1.64 0.85 10.90
CA ALA A 13 1.27 0.55 12.28
C ALA A 13 -0.22 0.18 12.40
N MET A 14 -1.12 0.93 11.74
CA MET A 14 -2.55 0.63 11.73
C MET A 14 -2.85 -0.71 11.02
N LEU A 15 -2.26 -0.93 9.84
CA LEU A 15 -2.42 -2.18 9.08
C LEU A 15 -1.89 -3.38 9.88
N SER A 16 -0.75 -3.26 10.56
CA SER A 16 -0.18 -4.35 11.35
C SER A 16 -1.08 -4.75 12.53
N LYS A 17 -1.84 -3.80 13.09
CA LYS A 17 -2.77 -4.04 14.18
C LYS A 17 -4.07 -4.71 13.72
N GLU A 18 -4.59 -4.31 12.57
CA GLU A 18 -5.90 -4.78 12.09
C GLU A 18 -5.80 -5.98 11.14
N LEU A 19 -4.69 -6.12 10.42
CA LEU A 19 -4.47 -7.11 9.36
C LEU A 19 -3.08 -7.80 9.43
N PRO A 20 -2.59 -8.28 10.60
CA PRO A 20 -1.19 -8.71 10.83
C PRO A 20 -0.65 -9.84 9.92
N HIS A 21 -1.51 -10.52 9.15
CA HIS A 21 -1.15 -11.67 8.30
C HIS A 21 -1.76 -11.60 6.88
N HIS A 22 -2.32 -10.45 6.49
CA HIS A 22 -2.95 -10.30 5.18
C HIS A 22 -1.96 -9.88 4.10
N TYR A 23 -0.84 -9.27 4.48
CA TYR A 23 0.15 -8.74 3.56
C TYR A 23 1.58 -8.95 4.06
N GLU A 24 2.53 -8.84 3.13
CA GLU A 24 3.96 -8.75 3.40
C GLU A 24 4.45 -7.38 2.94
N ILE A 25 5.37 -6.76 3.66
CA ILE A 25 5.99 -5.51 3.20
C ILE A 25 7.09 -5.89 2.21
N THR A 26 7.00 -5.38 0.98
CA THR A 26 7.95 -5.68 -0.11
C THR A 26 8.50 -4.41 -0.72
N ASP A 27 8.61 -3.35 0.06
CA ASP A 27 9.04 -2.03 -0.40
C ASP A 27 10.36 -2.08 -1.18
N PHE A 28 10.30 -1.73 -2.47
CA PHE A 28 11.42 -1.86 -3.41
C PHE A 28 12.18 -0.54 -3.62
N TRP A 29 11.69 0.58 -3.06
CA TRP A 29 12.17 1.92 -3.36
C TRP A 29 12.60 2.67 -2.09
N ASP A 30 13.88 2.51 -1.72
CA ASP A 30 14.47 3.20 -0.56
C ASP A 30 14.49 4.73 -0.70
N GLY A 31 14.42 5.25 -1.94
CA GLY A 31 14.45 6.69 -2.24
C GLY A 31 13.09 7.38 -2.20
N ASP A 32 11.99 6.62 -2.21
CA ASP A 32 10.65 7.20 -2.07
C ASP A 32 10.23 7.11 -0.60
N LEU A 33 10.19 8.24 0.08
CA LEU A 33 9.85 8.28 1.51
C LEU A 33 8.32 8.25 1.73
N THR A 34 7.55 8.53 0.68
CA THR A 34 6.08 8.75 0.71
C THR A 34 5.28 7.58 0.17
N ALA A 35 5.92 6.51 -0.29
CA ALA A 35 5.24 5.32 -0.77
C ALA A 35 5.77 4.04 -0.12
N VAL A 36 4.95 3.01 -0.10
CA VAL A 36 5.33 1.66 0.36
C VAL A 36 4.70 0.61 -0.55
N GLY A 37 5.50 -0.39 -0.92
CA GLY A 37 5.02 -1.61 -1.54
C GLY A 37 4.60 -2.66 -0.50
N ILE A 38 3.39 -3.20 -0.62
CA ILE A 38 2.95 -4.39 0.10
C ILE A 38 2.50 -5.47 -0.87
N ARG A 39 2.74 -6.73 -0.53
CA ARG A 39 2.32 -7.90 -1.29
C ARG A 39 1.11 -8.56 -0.63
N VAL A 40 0.08 -8.85 -1.42
CA VAL A 40 -1.08 -9.63 -1.02
C VAL A 40 -1.29 -10.75 -2.04
N GLY A 41 -0.94 -11.99 -1.66
CA GLY A 41 -0.99 -13.12 -2.58
C GLY A 41 -0.05 -12.93 -3.78
N ASN A 42 -0.62 -12.83 -4.97
CA ASN A 42 0.10 -12.57 -6.22
C ASN A 42 0.05 -11.11 -6.67
N ASN A 43 -0.52 -10.22 -5.85
CA ASN A 43 -0.67 -8.81 -6.17
C ASN A 43 0.35 -7.99 -5.39
N LEU A 44 0.96 -7.03 -6.07
CA LEU A 44 1.75 -5.96 -5.49
C LEU A 44 0.87 -4.72 -5.40
N ILE A 45 0.76 -4.14 -4.20
CA ILE A 45 0.00 -2.92 -3.96
C ILE A 45 1.01 -1.84 -3.58
N TYR A 46 1.11 -0.82 -4.41
CA TYR A 46 1.84 0.40 -4.09
C TYR A 46 0.89 1.39 -3.45
N ILE A 47 1.25 1.89 -2.27
CA ILE A 47 0.43 2.83 -1.51
C ILE A 47 1.26 4.09 -1.29
N SER A 48 0.76 5.23 -1.77
CA SER A 48 1.42 6.53 -1.63
C SER A 48 0.62 7.48 -0.74
N THR A 49 1.33 8.20 0.13
CA THR A 49 0.83 9.26 1.01
C THR A 49 1.23 10.66 0.53
N PHE A 50 1.78 10.80 -0.69
CA PHE A 50 2.30 12.07 -1.21
C PHE A 50 1.32 13.26 -1.06
N ASP A 51 0.03 13.05 -1.34
CA ASP A 51 -1.02 14.06 -1.18
C ASP A 51 -1.92 13.86 0.05
N TYR A 52 -1.59 12.90 0.93
CA TYR A 52 -2.41 12.53 2.08
C TYR A 52 -2.71 13.72 3.00
N ASN A 53 -1.72 14.58 3.25
CA ASN A 53 -1.90 15.76 4.10
C ASN A 53 -2.90 16.80 3.53
N LYS A 54 -3.22 16.73 2.23
CA LYS A 54 -4.22 17.60 1.59
C LYS A 54 -5.57 16.90 1.46
N THR A 55 -5.56 15.63 1.02
CA THR A 55 -6.78 14.91 0.63
C THR A 55 -7.33 14.00 1.72
N HIS A 56 -6.48 13.59 2.67
CA HIS A 56 -6.72 12.49 3.61
C HIS A 56 -7.02 11.15 2.90
N ARG A 57 -6.46 10.97 1.71
CA ARG A 57 -6.61 9.78 0.87
C ARG A 57 -5.24 9.24 0.48
N TYR A 58 -5.18 7.93 0.30
CA TYR A 58 -4.02 7.23 -0.24
C TYR A 58 -4.19 7.06 -1.74
N ASN A 59 -3.10 7.16 -2.49
CA ASN A 59 -3.06 6.76 -3.89
C ASN A 59 -2.58 5.31 -3.96
N VAL A 60 -3.28 4.48 -4.71
CA VAL A 60 -3.05 3.04 -4.76
C VAL A 60 -2.95 2.57 -6.20
N VAL A 61 -1.88 1.83 -6.49
CA VAL A 61 -1.71 1.10 -7.76
C VAL A 61 -1.57 -0.37 -7.44
N ILE A 62 -2.26 -1.22 -8.20
CA ILE A 62 -2.17 -2.68 -8.04
C ILE A 62 -1.56 -3.28 -9.29
N GLU A 63 -0.49 -4.05 -9.11
CA GLU A 63 0.25 -4.74 -10.16
C GLU A 63 0.30 -6.24 -9.89
N ASP A 64 0.58 -7.01 -10.94
CA ASP A 64 0.97 -8.41 -10.80
C ASP A 64 2.37 -8.48 -10.19
N TYR A 65 2.53 -9.23 -9.09
CA TYR A 65 3.80 -9.34 -8.38
C TYR A 65 4.87 -10.08 -9.20
N TYR A 66 4.47 -11.02 -10.06
CA TYR A 66 5.42 -11.82 -10.87
C TYR A 66 5.68 -11.23 -12.25
N ASP A 67 4.83 -10.31 -12.70
CA ASP A 67 4.95 -9.59 -13.98
C ASP A 67 4.98 -8.07 -13.73
N ILE A 68 6.10 -7.61 -13.15
CA ILE A 68 6.29 -6.23 -12.70
C ILE A 68 6.04 -5.25 -13.86
N GLY A 69 5.19 -4.25 -13.64
CA GLY A 69 4.75 -3.30 -14.66
C GLY A 69 3.44 -3.68 -15.37
N LYS A 70 2.91 -4.88 -15.14
CA LYS A 70 1.55 -5.23 -15.53
C LYS A 70 0.57 -4.70 -14.50
N ILE A 71 0.00 -3.54 -14.80
CA ILE A 71 -1.03 -2.90 -13.97
C ILE A 71 -2.32 -3.73 -14.04
N ILE A 72 -2.80 -4.17 -12.87
CA ILE A 72 -4.09 -4.85 -12.68
C ILE A 72 -5.17 -3.80 -12.42
N GLU A 73 -4.84 -2.80 -11.60
CA GLU A 73 -5.72 -1.67 -11.30
C GLU A 73 -4.91 -0.37 -11.31
N GLU A 74 -5.37 0.59 -12.11
CA GLU A 74 -4.74 1.90 -12.25
C GLU A 74 -4.88 2.73 -10.96
N ASP A 75 -4.13 3.84 -10.91
CA ASP A 75 -4.06 4.75 -9.77
C ASP A 75 -5.46 5.16 -9.28
N GLN A 76 -5.78 4.73 -8.07
CA GLN A 76 -7.03 5.05 -7.40
C GLN A 76 -6.77 5.72 -6.06
N GLU A 77 -7.54 6.77 -5.79
CA GLU A 77 -7.59 7.37 -4.47
C GLU A 77 -8.54 6.58 -3.57
N CYS A 78 -8.08 6.19 -2.38
CA CYS A 78 -8.91 5.49 -1.41
C CYS A 78 -8.69 6.01 0.02
N THR A 79 -9.71 5.86 0.86
CA THR A 79 -9.60 6.03 2.31
C THR A 79 -8.93 4.81 2.94
N TYR A 80 -8.58 4.91 4.23
CA TYR A 80 -8.01 3.77 4.97
C TYR A 80 -8.97 2.57 5.05
N ASN A 81 -10.28 2.82 5.18
CA ASN A 81 -11.25 1.74 5.24
C ASN A 81 -11.38 1.03 3.88
N GLU A 82 -11.38 1.78 2.78
CA GLU A 82 -11.40 1.21 1.44
C GLU A 82 -10.12 0.40 1.16
N LEU A 83 -8.96 0.91 1.55
CA LEU A 83 -7.69 0.18 1.45
C LEU A 83 -7.73 -1.17 2.17
N LYS A 84 -8.28 -1.22 3.39
CA LYS A 84 -8.44 -2.49 4.12
C LYS A 84 -9.32 -3.48 3.36
N GLU A 85 -10.41 -3.01 2.77
CA GLU A 85 -11.31 -3.88 2.00
C GLU A 85 -10.63 -4.37 0.71
N ILE A 86 -9.82 -3.55 0.04
CA ILE A 86 -8.97 -3.97 -1.08
C ILE A 86 -8.02 -5.10 -0.64
N ILE A 87 -7.28 -4.90 0.45
CA ILE A 87 -6.33 -5.89 0.97
C ILE A 87 -7.03 -7.22 1.30
N LYS A 88 -8.20 -7.17 1.94
CA LYS A 88 -8.97 -8.38 2.27
C LYS A 88 -9.44 -9.11 1.01
N LYS A 89 -10.00 -8.40 0.03
CA LYS A 89 -10.47 -8.98 -1.23
C LYS A 89 -9.36 -9.67 -2.01
N LEU A 90 -8.16 -9.10 -2.02
CA LEU A 90 -7.01 -9.69 -2.73
C LEU A 90 -6.37 -10.88 -1.99
N LYS A 91 -6.72 -11.09 -0.72
CA LYS A 91 -6.24 -12.21 0.09
C LYS A 91 -7.07 -13.49 -0.12
N GLU A 92 -8.35 -13.34 -0.49
CA GLU A 92 -9.29 -14.42 -0.81
C GLU A 92 -8.96 -15.09 -2.15
#